data_AF-A0A661Z2M7-F1
#
_entry.id   AF-A0A661Z2M7-F1
#
_cell.length_a   1.000
_cell.length_b   1.000
_cell.length_c   1.000
_cell.angle_alpha   90.00
_cell.angle_beta   90.00
_cell.angle_gamma   90.00
#
_symmetry.space_group_name_H-M   'P 1'
#
loop_
_entity.id
_entity.type
_entity.pdbx_description
1 polymer ?
#
loop_
_entity_poly.entity_id
_entity_poly.type
_entity_poly.pdbx_seq_one_letter_code
_entity_poly.pdbx_strand_id
1 'polypeptide(L)'
;MGQSSFKEINTQSLKHYNTATWDSVIYYGKVAAKNDIDYYYLNYRLAVAYFYTADYYTSTYYFDKCINQNELALSDLFFIDLYYRALLYTKQYCLTDRLFTNTKSADSLINVKHRGSFYLSYINGNIINLIDESDLRKDEEKVYSQTDYQQTINTIGIGGYFIASRNIEIDFRYSYSDIDMISAAENSMYFDIKNYKLKQHIVNLKPRIHINAKSSIDFAFGFHRVEGSPYGLHDSTLVIEEFNYKTTNLMAGFSYNYLYKNMRFGANFVYSNFLERKNLQFGASLQWFPKGNLNLYSITEISAFKSDNDMLKPVIYQKVGGKIYNKLWLEGSVIIGNVQNFTMLSSNYTFETSYKTKALFGGRLIYVLNPSINFYVGPQYILSTMEQYQDIPEEEESNGGQNRGRDRVNNSNNNLIDYSHFNIAGGIQWKF
;
A
#
# COMPACT_ATOMS: atom_id res chain seq x y z
N MET A 1 5.11 -45.73 -6.04
CA MET A 1 5.27 -45.35 -4.61
C MET A 1 4.03 -45.85 -3.88
N GLY A 2 4.18 -46.69 -2.86
CA GLY A 2 3.05 -47.24 -2.11
C GLY A 2 2.33 -46.16 -1.29
N GLN A 3 1.02 -46.31 -1.13
CA GLN A 3 0.18 -45.44 -0.30
C GLN A 3 0.56 -45.67 1.17
N SER A 4 1.06 -44.64 1.87
CA SER A 4 1.44 -44.78 3.29
C SER A 4 0.19 -44.82 4.17
N SER A 5 0.15 -45.76 5.12
CA SER A 5 -1.00 -45.92 6.01
C SER A 5 -1.01 -44.88 7.14
N PHE A 6 -2.19 -44.62 7.72
CA PHE A 6 -2.33 -43.81 8.95
C PHE A 6 -1.38 -44.26 10.07
N LYS A 7 -1.28 -45.58 10.28
CA LYS A 7 -0.43 -46.17 11.32
C LYS A 7 1.04 -45.82 11.10
N GLU A 8 1.52 -45.96 9.87
CA GLU A 8 2.89 -45.63 9.50
C GLU A 8 3.19 -44.14 9.74
N ILE A 9 2.35 -43.26 9.20
CA ILE A 9 2.48 -41.80 9.37
C ILE A 9 2.49 -41.41 10.84
N ASN A 10 1.60 -42.01 11.64
CA ASN A 10 1.53 -41.71 13.07
C ASN A 10 2.77 -42.15 13.82
N THR A 11 3.23 -43.39 13.59
CA THR A 11 4.43 -43.93 14.24
C THR A 11 5.68 -43.13 13.86
N GLN A 12 5.86 -42.83 12.56
CA GLN A 12 7.06 -42.14 12.10
C GLN A 12 7.08 -40.66 12.52
N SER A 13 5.97 -39.95 12.36
CA SER A 13 5.90 -38.55 12.81
C SER A 13 6.10 -38.41 14.32
N LEU A 14 5.60 -39.35 15.13
CA LEU A 14 5.83 -39.36 16.58
C LEU A 14 7.30 -39.62 16.91
N LYS A 15 7.92 -40.63 16.28
CA LYS A 15 9.33 -40.93 16.46
C LYS A 15 10.19 -39.70 16.20
N HIS A 16 9.97 -39.04 15.06
CA HIS A 16 10.72 -37.85 14.67
C HIS A 16 10.45 -36.64 15.56
N TYR A 17 9.23 -36.50 16.06
CA TYR A 17 8.88 -35.46 17.03
C TYR A 17 9.64 -35.64 18.34
N ASN A 18 9.69 -36.87 18.87
CA ASN A 18 10.40 -37.18 20.12
C ASN A 18 11.92 -36.99 20.00
N THR A 19 12.48 -37.14 18.80
CA THR A 19 13.91 -36.90 18.53
C THR A 19 14.22 -35.49 18.02
N ALA A 20 13.25 -34.57 18.04
CA ALA A 20 13.38 -33.20 17.54
C ALA A 20 13.89 -33.07 16.09
N THR A 21 13.63 -34.07 15.25
CA THR A 21 13.99 -34.05 13.82
C THR A 21 12.84 -33.43 13.03
N TRP A 22 12.73 -32.09 13.09
CA TRP A 22 11.57 -31.33 12.62
C TRP A 22 11.32 -31.45 11.12
N ASP A 23 12.36 -31.46 10.30
CA ASP A 23 12.24 -31.63 8.84
C ASP A 23 11.57 -32.96 8.49
N SER A 24 11.87 -34.02 9.25
CA SER A 24 11.24 -35.33 9.07
C SER A 24 9.77 -35.32 9.51
N VAL A 25 9.41 -34.61 10.58
CA VAL A 25 8.00 -34.42 10.96
C VAL A 25 7.23 -33.72 9.84
N ILE A 26 7.81 -32.66 9.27
CA ILE A 26 7.24 -31.91 8.14
C ILE A 26 7.11 -32.81 6.90
N TYR A 27 8.13 -33.62 6.60
CA TYR A 27 8.08 -34.60 5.51
C TYR A 27 6.88 -35.55 5.67
N TYR A 28 6.71 -36.16 6.84
CA TYR A 28 5.56 -37.06 7.08
C TYR A 28 4.22 -36.32 7.08
N GLY A 29 4.18 -35.04 7.43
CA GLY A 29 3.00 -34.19 7.23
C GLY A 29 2.64 -33.99 5.75
N LYS A 30 3.65 -33.79 4.88
CA LYS A 30 3.44 -33.71 3.42
C LYS A 30 3.00 -35.06 2.84
N VAL A 31 3.55 -36.17 3.33
CA VAL A 31 3.09 -37.52 2.96
C VAL A 31 1.64 -37.73 3.39
N ALA A 32 1.28 -37.38 4.62
CA ALA A 32 -0.08 -37.50 5.12
C ALA A 32 -1.09 -36.69 4.28
N ALA A 33 -0.75 -35.45 3.93
CA ALA A 33 -1.59 -34.60 3.07
C ALA A 33 -1.82 -35.20 1.68
N LYS A 34 -0.83 -35.90 1.09
CA LYS A 34 -0.99 -36.61 -0.20
C LYS A 34 -1.88 -37.85 -0.10
N ASN A 35 -2.12 -38.35 1.11
CA ASN A 35 -2.93 -39.55 1.36
C ASN A 35 -4.25 -39.19 2.07
N ASP A 36 -4.65 -37.91 2.07
CA ASP A 36 -5.85 -37.39 2.75
C ASP A 36 -5.94 -37.76 4.25
N ILE A 37 -4.78 -37.87 4.90
CA ILE A 37 -4.67 -38.18 6.33
C ILE A 37 -4.49 -36.89 7.12
N ASP A 38 -5.46 -36.59 7.98
CA ASP A 38 -5.51 -35.38 8.78
C ASP A 38 -6.11 -35.65 10.16
N TYR A 39 -5.33 -35.43 11.23
CA TYR A 39 -5.78 -35.66 12.60
C TYR A 39 -4.99 -34.82 13.60
N TYR A 40 -5.59 -34.63 14.78
CA TYR A 40 -5.12 -33.71 15.83
C TYR A 40 -3.63 -33.83 16.15
N TYR A 41 -3.15 -35.02 16.51
CA TYR A 41 -1.76 -35.20 16.95
C TYR A 41 -0.73 -34.94 15.85
N LEU A 42 -1.06 -35.22 14.59
CA LEU A 42 -0.17 -34.87 13.48
C LEU A 42 -0.09 -33.35 13.31
N ASN A 43 -1.23 -32.66 13.34
CA ASN A 43 -1.25 -31.20 13.24
C ASN A 43 -0.52 -30.54 14.40
N TYR A 44 -0.62 -31.10 15.62
CA TYR A 44 0.11 -30.61 16.79
C TYR A 44 1.62 -30.70 16.54
N ARG A 45 2.11 -31.87 16.12
CA ARG A 45 3.53 -32.07 15.82
C ARG A 45 4.01 -31.16 14.68
N LEU A 46 3.17 -30.93 13.68
CA LEU A 46 3.48 -30.01 12.58
C LEU A 46 3.54 -28.56 13.06
N ALA A 47 2.61 -28.11 13.91
CA ALA A 47 2.64 -26.76 14.47
C ALA A 47 3.97 -26.49 15.20
N VAL A 48 4.40 -27.44 16.03
CA VAL A 48 5.68 -27.40 16.76
C VAL A 48 6.88 -27.46 15.81
N ALA A 49 6.88 -28.38 14.84
CA ALA A 49 7.99 -28.51 13.89
C ALA A 49 8.17 -27.26 13.02
N TYR A 50 7.08 -26.67 12.52
CA TYR A 50 7.13 -25.41 11.78
C TYR A 50 7.58 -24.23 12.66
N PHE A 51 7.21 -24.22 13.94
CA PHE A 51 7.70 -23.20 14.87
C PHE A 51 9.22 -23.26 15.03
N TYR A 52 9.77 -24.45 15.29
CA TYR A 52 11.22 -24.62 15.49
C TYR A 52 12.05 -24.47 14.21
N THR A 53 11.43 -24.63 13.04
CA THR A 53 12.05 -24.30 11.73
C THR A 53 11.84 -22.84 11.33
N ALA A 54 11.29 -22.02 12.24
CA ALA A 54 11.01 -20.59 12.06
C ALA A 54 10.00 -20.24 10.95
N ASP A 55 9.21 -21.20 10.48
CA ASP A 55 8.04 -20.96 9.63
C ASP A 55 6.82 -20.69 10.52
N TYR A 56 6.83 -19.52 11.16
CA TYR A 56 5.81 -19.10 12.12
C TYR A 56 4.43 -18.95 11.46
N TYR A 57 4.33 -18.53 10.19
CA TYR A 57 3.05 -18.44 9.49
C TYR A 57 2.41 -19.82 9.29
N THR A 58 3.16 -20.80 8.78
CA THR A 58 2.63 -22.16 8.62
C THR A 58 2.36 -22.80 9.99
N SER A 59 3.19 -22.50 10.99
CA SER A 59 2.96 -22.92 12.38
C SER A 59 1.61 -22.43 12.91
N THR A 60 1.28 -21.13 12.78
CA THR A 60 -0.02 -20.59 13.21
C THR A 60 -1.21 -21.27 12.51
N TYR A 61 -1.07 -21.60 11.23
CA TYR A 61 -2.08 -22.37 10.51
C TYR A 61 -2.36 -23.74 11.14
N TYR A 62 -1.32 -24.48 11.56
CA TYR A 62 -1.49 -25.78 12.20
C TYR A 62 -1.99 -25.66 13.64
N PHE A 63 -1.59 -24.62 14.38
CA PHE A 63 -2.17 -24.31 15.69
C PHE A 63 -3.69 -24.06 15.61
N ASP A 64 -4.14 -23.22 14.67
CA ASP A 64 -5.57 -23.01 14.40
C ASP A 64 -6.29 -24.33 14.12
N LYS A 65 -5.65 -25.19 13.32
CA LYS A 65 -6.20 -26.48 12.92
C LYS A 65 -6.34 -27.44 14.11
N CYS A 66 -5.38 -27.45 15.03
CA CYS A 66 -5.47 -28.20 16.28
C CYS A 66 -6.64 -27.74 17.14
N ILE A 67 -6.82 -26.43 17.32
CA ILE A 67 -7.92 -25.87 18.11
C ILE A 67 -9.28 -26.27 17.52
N ASN A 68 -9.42 -26.20 16.18
CA ASN A 68 -10.64 -26.59 15.49
C ASN A 68 -10.95 -28.11 15.60
N GLN A 69 -9.92 -28.95 15.76
CA GLN A 69 -10.09 -30.40 15.91
C GLN A 69 -10.28 -30.83 17.37
N ASN A 70 -9.71 -30.07 18.31
CA ASN A 70 -9.78 -30.35 19.74
C ASN A 70 -9.54 -29.06 20.54
N GLU A 71 -10.62 -28.47 21.06
CA GLU A 71 -10.57 -27.23 21.84
C GLU A 71 -9.72 -27.37 23.12
N LEU A 72 -9.57 -28.59 23.66
CA LEU A 72 -8.72 -28.86 24.83
C LEU A 72 -7.22 -28.60 24.56
N ALA A 73 -6.81 -28.37 23.31
CA ALA A 73 -5.45 -27.91 23.00
C ALA A 73 -5.08 -26.64 23.77
N LEU A 74 -6.07 -25.77 24.05
CA LEU A 74 -5.88 -24.55 24.85
C LEU A 74 -5.72 -24.79 26.36
N SER A 75 -5.70 -26.05 26.81
CA SER A 75 -5.32 -26.42 28.18
C SER A 75 -3.84 -26.80 28.31
N ASP A 76 -3.16 -27.07 27.19
CA ASP A 76 -1.73 -27.37 27.17
C ASP A 76 -0.91 -26.07 27.17
N LEU A 77 -0.19 -25.83 28.26
CA LEU A 77 0.63 -24.63 28.44
C LEU A 77 1.75 -24.52 27.39
N PHE A 78 2.33 -25.64 26.95
CA PHE A 78 3.39 -25.63 25.93
C PHE A 78 2.82 -25.25 24.56
N PHE A 79 1.64 -25.79 24.22
CA PHE A 79 0.91 -25.40 23.01
C PHE A 79 0.60 -23.91 22.99
N ILE A 80 0.08 -23.38 24.11
CA ILE A 80 -0.26 -21.96 24.25
C ILE A 80 0.97 -21.06 24.09
N ASP A 81 2.09 -21.37 24.76
CA ASP A 81 3.30 -20.54 24.68
C ASP A 81 3.84 -20.46 23.24
N LEU A 82 3.95 -21.60 22.56
CA LEU A 82 4.44 -21.62 21.18
C LEU A 82 3.49 -20.91 20.21
N TYR A 83 2.18 -21.12 20.35
CA TYR A 83 1.20 -20.48 19.49
C TYR A 83 1.21 -18.95 19.69
N TYR A 84 1.23 -18.49 20.95
CA TYR A 84 1.35 -17.08 21.29
C TYR A 84 2.60 -16.44 20.64
N ARG A 85 3.77 -17.07 20.78
CA ARG A 85 5.01 -16.58 20.16
C ARG A 85 4.93 -16.55 18.64
N ALA A 86 4.34 -17.58 18.02
CA ALA A 86 4.16 -17.64 16.58
C ALA A 86 3.30 -16.47 16.07
N LEU A 87 2.22 -16.13 16.79
CA LEU A 87 1.37 -14.99 16.47
C LEU A 87 2.12 -13.66 16.60
N LEU A 88 2.94 -13.49 17.64
CA LEU A 88 3.77 -12.28 17.80
C LEU A 88 4.80 -12.14 16.68
N TYR A 89 5.50 -13.21 16.31
CA TYR A 89 6.51 -13.18 15.23
C TYR A 89 5.90 -12.95 13.85
N THR A 90 4.61 -13.23 13.68
CA THR A 90 3.85 -12.96 12.45
C THR A 90 3.01 -11.68 12.51
N LYS A 91 3.14 -10.88 13.59
CA LYS A 91 2.41 -9.62 13.82
C LYS A 91 0.88 -9.79 13.85
N GLN A 92 0.38 -10.94 14.27
CA GLN A 92 -1.05 -11.22 14.42
C GLN A 92 -1.54 -10.79 15.81
N TYR A 93 -1.35 -9.51 16.15
CA TYR A 93 -1.53 -9.00 17.50
C TYR A 93 -2.98 -9.02 17.99
N CYS A 94 -3.96 -8.64 17.16
CA CYS A 94 -5.37 -8.77 17.53
C CYS A 94 -5.78 -10.22 17.83
N LEU A 95 -5.30 -11.17 17.03
CA LEU A 95 -5.54 -12.60 17.26
C LEU A 95 -4.93 -13.06 18.59
N THR A 96 -3.72 -12.58 18.89
CA THR A 96 -3.02 -12.82 20.15
C THR A 96 -3.86 -12.33 21.33
N ASP A 97 -4.33 -11.08 21.29
CA ASP A 97 -5.19 -10.52 22.33
C ASP A 97 -6.51 -11.30 22.45
N ARG A 98 -7.16 -11.62 21.32
CA ARG A 98 -8.43 -12.36 21.31
C ARG A 98 -8.34 -13.71 22.02
N LEU A 99 -7.24 -14.44 21.82
CA LEU A 99 -7.06 -15.78 22.34
C LEU A 99 -6.48 -15.82 23.76
N PHE A 100 -5.64 -14.84 24.14
CA PHE A 100 -4.78 -14.97 25.33
C PHE A 100 -4.94 -13.88 26.40
N THR A 101 -5.90 -12.94 26.25
CA THR A 101 -6.10 -11.86 27.25
C THR A 101 -6.39 -12.36 28.67
N ASN A 102 -6.80 -13.62 28.86
CA ASN A 102 -7.17 -14.18 30.17
C ASN A 102 -6.21 -15.28 30.68
N THR A 103 -5.11 -15.55 29.97
CA THR A 103 -4.20 -16.64 30.32
C THR A 103 -3.11 -16.12 31.25
N LYS A 104 -3.35 -16.18 32.57
CA LYS A 104 -2.40 -15.73 33.63
C LYS A 104 -0.97 -16.28 33.46
N SER A 105 -0.82 -17.45 32.85
CA SER A 105 0.44 -18.13 32.59
C SER A 105 1.22 -17.58 31.39
N ALA A 106 0.57 -16.93 30.41
CA ALA A 106 1.26 -16.29 29.28
C ALA A 106 1.78 -14.89 29.67
N ASP A 107 1.03 -14.19 30.52
CA ASP A 107 1.34 -12.82 30.96
C ASP A 107 2.59 -12.73 31.87
N SER A 108 2.94 -13.80 32.61
CA SER A 108 4.13 -13.80 33.48
C SER A 108 5.45 -14.09 32.75
N LEU A 109 5.39 -14.66 31.54
CA LEU A 109 6.57 -15.11 30.79
C LEU A 109 6.94 -14.18 29.62
N ILE A 110 6.05 -13.28 29.19
CA ILE A 110 6.25 -12.49 27.96
C ILE A 110 5.92 -11.01 28.18
N ASN A 111 6.98 -10.21 28.28
CA ASN A 111 6.95 -8.81 28.72
C ASN A 111 6.63 -7.78 27.61
N VAL A 112 6.14 -8.21 26.43
CA VAL A 112 5.93 -7.31 25.28
C VAL A 112 4.53 -7.48 24.71
N LYS A 113 3.58 -6.69 25.24
CA LYS A 113 2.27 -6.47 24.61
C LYS A 113 2.42 -5.33 23.61
N HIS A 114 2.39 -5.64 22.31
CA HIS A 114 2.32 -4.61 21.28
C HIS A 114 0.88 -4.13 21.14
N ARG A 115 0.62 -2.88 21.53
CA ARG A 115 -0.69 -2.22 21.46
C ARG A 115 -0.83 -1.30 20.26
N GLY A 116 0.28 -0.81 19.72
CA GLY A 116 0.25 0.06 18.56
C GLY A 116 1.60 0.59 18.13
N SER A 117 1.58 1.41 17.09
CA SER A 117 2.73 2.14 16.60
C SER A 117 2.36 3.57 16.27
N PHE A 118 3.25 4.51 16.54
CA PHE A 118 3.23 5.87 16.02
C PHE A 118 4.32 6.01 14.94
N TYR A 119 4.04 6.84 13.93
CA TYR A 119 4.93 7.11 12.81
C TYR A 119 5.10 8.61 12.63
N LEU A 120 6.34 9.04 12.47
CA LEU A 120 6.70 10.33 11.91
C LEU A 120 7.47 10.08 10.61
N SER A 121 7.15 10.83 9.57
CA SER A 121 7.74 10.71 8.24
C SER A 121 8.02 12.09 7.65
N TYR A 122 9.08 12.16 6.86
CA TYR A 122 9.45 13.33 6.08
C TYR A 122 9.86 12.88 4.68
N ILE A 123 9.46 13.64 3.67
CA ILE A 123 9.86 13.46 2.28
C ILE A 123 10.34 14.81 1.77
N ASN A 124 11.52 14.83 1.16
CA ASN A 124 12.01 15.96 0.36
C ASN A 124 12.29 15.45 -1.05
N GLY A 125 11.79 16.16 -2.06
CA GLY A 125 11.93 15.74 -3.45
C GLY A 125 12.17 16.91 -4.38
N ASN A 126 12.93 16.66 -5.44
CA ASN A 126 13.24 17.64 -6.48
C ASN A 126 13.19 16.99 -7.85
N ILE A 127 12.85 17.77 -8.87
CA ILE A 127 13.06 17.41 -10.27
C ILE A 127 14.57 17.27 -10.54
N ILE A 128 14.97 16.26 -11.30
CA ILE A 128 16.40 16.05 -11.64
C ILE A 128 16.72 16.56 -13.05
N ASN A 129 15.79 16.37 -13.98
CA ASN A 129 15.97 16.79 -15.36
C ASN A 129 15.17 18.08 -15.57
N LEU A 130 15.88 19.17 -15.81
CA LEU A 130 15.26 20.41 -16.26
C LEU A 130 14.60 20.15 -17.62
N ILE A 131 13.37 20.64 -17.77
CA ILE A 131 12.64 20.60 -19.03
C ILE A 131 13.12 21.80 -19.85
N ASP A 132 13.44 21.59 -21.12
CA ASP A 132 13.85 22.68 -22.00
C ASP A 132 12.64 23.61 -22.23
N GLU A 133 12.90 24.91 -22.29
CA GLU A 133 11.85 25.89 -22.58
C GLU A 133 11.21 25.62 -23.95
N SER A 134 12.00 25.12 -24.92
CA SER A 134 11.48 24.75 -26.23
C SER A 134 10.40 23.67 -26.17
N ASP A 135 10.50 22.74 -25.21
CA ASP A 135 9.52 21.66 -25.03
C ASP A 135 8.22 22.17 -24.40
N LEU A 136 8.26 23.33 -23.75
CA LEU A 136 7.10 23.99 -23.13
C LEU A 136 6.35 24.90 -24.12
N ARG A 137 6.95 25.17 -25.28
CA ARG A 137 6.35 26.02 -26.31
C ARG A 137 5.16 25.34 -26.96
N LYS A 138 4.23 26.17 -27.39
CA LYS A 138 3.06 25.83 -28.18
C LYS A 138 3.46 25.49 -29.61
N ASP A 139 2.77 24.53 -30.20
CA ASP A 139 2.91 24.21 -31.63
C ASP A 139 2.44 25.39 -32.50
N GLU A 140 3.10 25.64 -33.64
CA GLU A 140 2.85 26.82 -34.49
C GLU A 140 1.36 26.99 -34.92
N GLU A 141 0.64 25.88 -35.05
CA GLU A 141 -0.77 25.85 -35.49
C GLU A 141 -1.78 26.11 -34.37
N LYS A 142 -1.34 26.24 -33.11
CA LYS A 142 -2.22 26.35 -31.94
C LYS A 142 -2.35 27.80 -31.50
N VAL A 143 -3.48 28.14 -30.88
CA VAL A 143 -3.71 29.49 -30.33
C VAL A 143 -3.24 29.60 -28.89
N TYR A 144 -3.33 28.49 -28.15
CA TYR A 144 -2.99 28.44 -26.74
C TYR A 144 -2.25 27.14 -26.38
N SER A 145 -1.33 27.21 -25.42
CA SER A 145 -0.83 26.04 -24.69
C SER A 145 -0.71 26.30 -23.19
N GLN A 146 -0.92 25.27 -22.38
CA GLN A 146 -0.60 25.28 -20.96
C GLN A 146 -0.04 23.96 -20.49
N THR A 147 0.93 24.02 -19.60
CA THR A 147 1.37 22.86 -18.84
C THR A 147 1.79 23.23 -17.43
N ASP A 148 1.56 22.30 -16.50
CA ASP A 148 1.86 22.44 -15.09
C ASP A 148 2.67 21.24 -14.63
N TYR A 149 3.81 21.46 -13.97
CA TYR A 149 4.64 20.39 -13.44
C TYR A 149 5.26 20.70 -12.09
N GLN A 150 5.47 19.63 -11.32
CA GLN A 150 6.06 19.70 -9.99
C GLN A 150 7.58 19.91 -10.08
N GLN A 151 8.10 20.91 -9.39
CA GLN A 151 9.52 21.18 -9.24
C GLN A 151 10.07 20.54 -7.96
N THR A 152 9.47 20.84 -6.81
CA THR A 152 9.90 20.30 -5.52
C THR A 152 8.70 19.82 -4.70
N ILE A 153 8.95 18.94 -3.72
CA ILE A 153 7.95 18.53 -2.73
C ILE A 153 8.59 18.40 -1.35
N ASN A 154 7.92 18.96 -0.36
CA ASN A 154 8.24 18.80 1.05
C ASN A 154 7.01 18.27 1.78
N THR A 155 7.06 17.03 2.24
CA THR A 155 5.95 16.39 2.96
C THR A 155 6.36 16.04 4.37
N ILE A 156 5.52 16.41 5.34
CA ILE A 156 5.57 15.90 6.71
C ILE A 156 4.33 15.04 6.94
N GLY A 157 4.53 13.82 7.42
CA GLY A 157 3.45 12.91 7.73
C GLY A 157 3.53 12.39 9.16
N ILE A 158 2.38 12.33 9.83
CA ILE A 158 2.21 11.65 11.11
C ILE A 158 1.16 10.55 10.94
N GLY A 159 1.26 9.51 11.75
CA GLY A 159 0.24 8.49 11.75
C GLY A 159 0.41 7.51 12.88
N GLY A 160 -0.56 6.63 13.01
CA GLY A 160 -0.52 5.59 14.01
C GLY A 160 -1.37 4.40 13.64
N TYR A 161 -1.01 3.27 14.21
CA TYR A 161 -1.74 2.03 14.16
C TYR A 161 -2.03 1.62 15.61
N PHE A 162 -3.28 1.29 15.91
CA PHE A 162 -3.72 0.99 17.27
C PHE A 162 -4.66 -0.21 17.29
N ILE A 163 -4.49 -1.09 18.28
CA ILE A 163 -5.45 -2.16 18.57
C ILE A 163 -6.54 -1.57 19.46
N ALA A 164 -7.66 -1.20 18.87
CA ALA A 164 -8.79 -0.60 19.58
C ALA A 164 -9.59 -1.64 20.37
N SER A 165 -9.68 -2.87 19.86
CA SER A 165 -10.31 -4.00 20.55
C SER A 165 -9.74 -5.34 20.06
N ARG A 166 -10.21 -6.46 20.63
CA ARG A 166 -9.81 -7.83 20.24
C ARG A 166 -10.09 -8.15 18.76
N ASN A 167 -10.96 -7.39 18.11
CA ASN A 167 -11.35 -7.61 16.72
C ASN A 167 -11.16 -6.38 15.83
N ILE A 168 -10.71 -5.24 16.39
CA ILE A 168 -10.64 -3.98 15.65
C ILE A 168 -9.26 -3.36 15.77
N GLU A 169 -8.65 -3.11 14.62
CA GLU A 169 -7.45 -2.29 14.47
C GLU A 169 -7.83 -0.97 13.80
N ILE A 170 -7.12 0.11 14.12
CA ILE A 170 -7.31 1.41 13.48
C ILE A 170 -5.95 1.91 13.00
N ASP A 171 -5.83 2.19 11.70
CA ASP A 171 -4.69 2.91 11.11
C ASP A 171 -5.15 4.33 10.72
N PHE A 172 -4.47 5.34 11.25
CA PHE A 172 -4.70 6.75 10.94
C PHE A 172 -3.42 7.35 10.34
N ARG A 173 -3.57 8.15 9.28
CA ARG A 173 -2.48 8.87 8.62
C ARG A 173 -2.93 10.29 8.33
N TYR A 174 -2.03 11.23 8.60
CA TYR A 174 -2.14 12.61 8.13
C TYR A 174 -0.83 13.00 7.46
N SER A 175 -0.91 13.67 6.31
CA SER A 175 0.25 14.30 5.68
C SER A 175 -0.08 15.71 5.19
N TYR A 176 0.88 16.60 5.37
CA TYR A 176 0.92 17.92 4.78
C TYR A 176 2.05 17.98 3.77
N SER A 177 1.76 18.42 2.55
CA SER A 177 2.76 18.65 1.50
C SER A 177 2.74 20.12 1.09
N ASP A 178 3.92 20.73 1.03
CA ASP A 178 4.19 22.00 0.33
C ASP A 178 4.91 21.66 -0.97
N ILE A 179 4.29 21.98 -2.10
CA ILE A 179 4.69 21.54 -3.44
C ILE A 179 4.95 22.78 -4.29
N ASP A 180 6.19 22.96 -4.73
CA ASP A 180 6.52 24.00 -5.68
C ASP A 180 6.20 23.50 -7.10
N MET A 181 5.39 24.26 -7.82
CA MET A 181 4.93 23.97 -9.17
C MET A 181 5.42 25.06 -10.13
N ILE A 182 5.61 24.67 -11.38
CA ILE A 182 5.84 25.57 -12.51
C ILE A 182 4.64 25.46 -13.44
N SER A 183 4.13 26.61 -13.86
CA SER A 183 3.17 26.71 -14.96
C SER A 183 3.82 27.42 -16.13
N ALA A 184 3.71 26.84 -17.32
CA ALA A 184 4.07 27.49 -18.58
C ALA A 184 2.79 27.66 -19.39
N ALA A 185 2.49 28.89 -19.78
CA ALA A 185 1.32 29.24 -20.58
C ALA A 185 1.72 30.12 -21.77
N GLU A 186 1.19 29.81 -22.94
CA GLU A 186 1.47 30.52 -24.19
C GLU A 186 0.16 30.85 -24.90
N ASN A 187 0.00 32.08 -25.37
CA ASN A 187 -1.05 32.46 -26.31
C ASN A 187 -0.43 33.06 -27.59
N SER A 188 -1.19 33.80 -28.40
CA SER A 188 -0.66 34.42 -29.63
C SER A 188 0.28 35.61 -29.38
N MET A 189 0.32 36.14 -28.16
CA MET A 189 1.07 37.37 -27.83
C MET A 189 2.14 37.17 -26.76
N TYR A 190 1.94 36.23 -25.85
CA TYR A 190 2.78 36.06 -24.66
C TYR A 190 3.12 34.58 -24.43
N PHE A 191 4.33 34.36 -23.92
CA PHE A 191 4.77 33.11 -23.32
C PHE A 191 5.32 33.42 -21.94
N ASP A 192 4.65 32.91 -20.92
CA ASP A 192 4.97 33.19 -19.54
C ASP A 192 5.20 31.88 -18.78
N ILE A 193 6.30 31.84 -18.02
CA ILE A 193 6.60 30.78 -17.06
C ILE A 193 6.51 31.38 -15.66
N LYS A 194 5.66 30.79 -14.83
CA LYS A 194 5.47 31.22 -13.44
C LYS A 194 5.56 30.07 -12.46
N ASN A 195 6.11 30.39 -11.29
CA ASN A 195 6.13 29.48 -10.16
C ASN A 195 4.91 29.75 -9.28
N TYR A 196 4.28 28.67 -8.81
CA TYR A 196 3.23 28.75 -7.79
C TYR A 196 3.38 27.61 -6.78
N LYS A 197 2.66 27.71 -5.67
CA LYS A 197 2.68 26.68 -4.63
C LYS A 197 1.33 25.99 -4.51
N LEU A 198 1.39 24.67 -4.34
CA LEU A 198 0.25 23.87 -3.90
C LEU A 198 0.50 23.39 -2.47
N LYS A 199 -0.52 23.56 -1.62
CA LYS A 199 -0.59 22.98 -0.30
C LYS A 199 -1.60 21.84 -0.33
N GLN A 200 -1.17 20.67 0.11
CA GLN A 200 -2.02 19.48 0.14
C GLN A 200 -2.09 18.90 1.54
N HIS A 201 -3.32 18.65 1.99
CA HIS A 201 -3.63 17.95 3.22
C HIS A 201 -4.31 16.63 2.87
N ILE A 202 -3.76 15.52 3.36
CA ILE A 202 -4.34 14.19 3.20
C ILE A 202 -4.57 13.60 4.57
N VAL A 203 -5.77 13.13 4.83
CA VAL A 203 -6.16 12.39 6.02
C VAL A 203 -6.73 11.05 5.58
N ASN A 204 -6.13 9.95 6.04
CA ASN A 204 -6.65 8.61 5.80
C ASN A 204 -6.93 7.89 7.12
N LEU A 205 -8.10 7.27 7.21
CA LEU A 205 -8.53 6.44 8.33
C LEU A 205 -8.90 5.05 7.81
N LYS A 206 -8.31 4.01 8.37
CA LYS A 206 -8.49 2.63 7.93
C LYS A 206 -8.76 1.70 9.12
N PRO A 207 -10.03 1.54 9.54
CA PRO A 207 -10.37 0.51 10.51
C PRO A 207 -10.35 -0.88 9.85
N ARG A 208 -9.73 -1.85 10.52
CA ARG A 208 -9.74 -3.26 10.15
C ARG A 208 -10.54 -4.06 11.17
N ILE A 209 -11.47 -4.86 10.67
CA ILE A 209 -12.28 -5.78 11.45
C ILE A 209 -11.81 -7.21 11.18
N HIS A 210 -11.38 -7.91 12.23
CA HIS A 210 -11.02 -9.32 12.17
C HIS A 210 -12.24 -10.20 12.38
N ILE A 211 -12.62 -10.95 11.33
CA ILE A 211 -13.75 -11.89 11.37
C ILE A 211 -13.34 -13.14 12.14
N ASN A 212 -12.18 -13.70 11.83
CA ASN A 212 -11.63 -14.90 12.46
C ASN A 212 -10.09 -14.82 12.48
N ALA A 213 -9.38 -15.94 12.63
CA ALA A 213 -7.90 -15.95 12.62
C ALA A 213 -7.29 -15.67 11.24
N LYS A 214 -8.04 -15.97 10.17
CA LYS A 214 -7.57 -15.94 8.78
C LYS A 214 -8.15 -14.79 7.97
N SER A 215 -9.35 -14.33 8.32
CA SER A 215 -10.11 -13.36 7.54
C SER A 215 -10.24 -12.02 8.25
N SER A 216 -10.03 -10.94 7.50
CA SER A 216 -10.27 -9.56 7.96
C SER A 216 -10.85 -8.70 6.84
N ILE A 217 -11.61 -7.67 7.22
CA ILE A 217 -12.11 -6.63 6.33
C ILE A 217 -11.49 -5.31 6.75
N ASP A 218 -10.83 -4.63 5.81
CA ASP A 218 -10.35 -3.27 5.98
C ASP A 218 -11.37 -2.34 5.35
N PHE A 219 -11.84 -1.34 6.07
CA PHE A 219 -12.51 -0.18 5.47
C PHE A 219 -11.51 0.95 5.39
N ALA A 220 -11.61 1.82 4.40
CA ALA A 220 -10.75 2.99 4.27
C ALA A 220 -11.58 4.22 3.93
N PHE A 221 -11.23 5.33 4.57
CA PHE A 221 -11.82 6.63 4.37
C PHE A 221 -10.70 7.64 4.17
N GLY A 222 -10.76 8.42 3.10
CA GLY A 222 -9.79 9.46 2.79
C GLY A 222 -10.48 10.81 2.69
N PHE A 223 -9.82 11.84 3.20
CA PHE A 223 -10.17 13.25 3.01
C PHE A 223 -8.94 13.98 2.48
N HIS A 224 -9.14 14.73 1.42
CA HIS A 224 -8.10 15.36 0.63
C HIS A 224 -8.48 16.82 0.41
N ARG A 225 -7.56 17.73 0.70
CA ARG A 225 -7.72 19.15 0.39
C ARG A 225 -6.46 19.65 -0.29
N VAL A 226 -6.63 20.22 -1.47
CA VAL A 226 -5.56 20.89 -2.22
C VAL A 226 -5.94 22.35 -2.38
N GLU A 227 -5.01 23.24 -2.11
CA GLU A 227 -5.17 24.68 -2.33
C GLU A 227 -3.90 25.29 -2.92
N GLY A 228 -4.07 26.32 -3.75
CA GLY A 228 -2.96 27.07 -4.31
C GLY A 228 -3.43 28.12 -5.31
N SER A 229 -2.47 28.71 -6.01
CA SER A 229 -2.71 29.79 -6.97
C SER A 229 -2.08 29.45 -8.32
N PRO A 230 -2.60 28.44 -9.04
CA PRO A 230 -2.11 28.12 -10.38
C PRO A 230 -2.24 29.35 -11.30
N TYR A 231 -1.35 29.38 -12.28
CA TYR A 231 -1.32 30.38 -13.34
C TYR A 231 -1.80 29.71 -14.63
N GLY A 232 -2.66 30.37 -15.39
CA GLY A 232 -3.18 29.78 -16.62
C GLY A 232 -4.43 30.51 -17.10
N LEU A 233 -5.16 29.88 -18.01
CA LEU A 233 -6.41 30.43 -18.49
C LEU A 233 -7.46 30.49 -17.39
N HIS A 234 -7.94 31.71 -17.14
CA HIS A 234 -9.05 31.90 -16.22
C HIS A 234 -10.41 31.61 -16.89
N ASP A 235 -10.56 31.98 -18.17
CA ASP A 235 -11.80 31.85 -18.92
C ASP A 235 -11.54 31.79 -20.45
N SER A 236 -12.60 31.59 -21.22
CA SER A 236 -12.73 31.65 -22.68
C SER A 236 -12.20 32.93 -23.34
N THR A 237 -11.87 33.96 -22.56
CA THR A 237 -11.32 35.24 -23.03
C THR A 237 -9.82 35.19 -23.34
N LEU A 238 -9.18 34.02 -23.21
CA LEU A 238 -7.74 33.83 -23.41
C LEU A 238 -6.83 34.64 -22.48
N VAL A 239 -7.38 35.14 -21.36
CA VAL A 239 -6.63 35.88 -20.34
C VAL A 239 -5.89 34.89 -19.44
N ILE A 240 -4.57 35.05 -19.38
CA ILE A 240 -3.68 34.24 -18.55
C ILE A 240 -3.43 34.98 -17.24
N GLU A 241 -3.94 34.46 -16.12
CA GLU A 241 -3.79 35.05 -14.80
C GLU A 241 -3.69 34.01 -13.69
N GLU A 242 -3.34 34.46 -12.50
CA GLU A 242 -3.33 33.62 -11.31
C GLU A 242 -4.75 33.52 -10.74
N PHE A 243 -5.21 32.31 -10.45
CA PHE A 243 -6.53 32.10 -9.86
C PHE A 243 -6.46 31.24 -8.61
N ASN A 244 -7.37 31.48 -7.67
CA ASN A 244 -7.43 30.70 -6.44
C ASN A 244 -8.05 29.33 -6.71
N TYR A 245 -7.22 28.30 -6.60
CA TYR A 245 -7.66 26.91 -6.70
C TYR A 245 -7.83 26.31 -5.31
N LYS A 246 -8.98 25.71 -5.06
CA LYS A 246 -9.24 24.93 -3.86
C LYS A 246 -10.20 23.81 -4.17
N THR A 247 -9.77 22.58 -3.91
CA THR A 247 -10.62 21.39 -4.07
C THR A 247 -10.66 20.58 -2.78
N THR A 248 -11.72 19.81 -2.62
CA THR A 248 -11.89 18.88 -1.50
C THR A 248 -12.45 17.57 -2.02
N ASN A 249 -11.67 16.51 -1.82
CA ASN A 249 -11.95 15.20 -2.34
C ASN A 249 -12.04 14.19 -1.19
N LEU A 250 -12.83 13.16 -1.42
CA LEU A 250 -13.19 12.10 -0.52
C LEU A 250 -12.91 10.76 -1.18
N MET A 251 -12.55 9.80 -0.36
CA MET A 251 -12.34 8.42 -0.76
C MET A 251 -13.01 7.50 0.24
N ALA A 252 -13.67 6.46 -0.27
CA ALA A 252 -14.17 5.36 0.53
C ALA A 252 -13.81 4.06 -0.17
N GLY A 253 -13.34 3.08 0.59
CA GLY A 253 -12.99 1.78 0.05
C GLY A 253 -13.13 0.67 1.08
N PHE A 254 -13.07 -0.55 0.59
CA PHE A 254 -12.95 -1.72 1.45
C PHE A 254 -12.05 -2.78 0.82
N SER A 255 -11.47 -3.65 1.66
CA SER A 255 -10.64 -4.76 1.23
C SER A 255 -10.93 -5.99 2.09
N TYR A 256 -11.20 -7.12 1.46
CA TYR A 256 -11.24 -8.41 2.14
C TYR A 256 -9.86 -9.06 2.06
N ASN A 257 -9.35 -9.54 3.20
CA ASN A 257 -8.06 -10.21 3.30
C ASN A 257 -8.21 -11.62 3.88
N TYR A 258 -7.55 -12.61 3.28
CA TYR A 258 -7.53 -14.01 3.73
C TYR A 258 -6.08 -14.54 3.86
N LEU A 259 -5.73 -15.06 5.03
CA LEU A 259 -4.44 -15.68 5.32
C LEU A 259 -4.52 -17.21 5.19
N TYR A 260 -3.73 -17.76 4.29
CA TYR A 260 -3.51 -19.20 4.15
C TYR A 260 -2.02 -19.51 4.29
N LYS A 261 -1.64 -20.14 5.41
CA LYS A 261 -0.25 -20.43 5.76
C LYS A 261 0.60 -19.14 5.66
N ASN A 262 1.62 -19.13 4.81
CA ASN A 262 2.54 -18.03 4.57
C ASN A 262 2.12 -17.12 3.39
N MET A 263 0.86 -17.15 2.98
CA MET A 263 0.31 -16.31 1.91
C MET A 263 -0.94 -15.58 2.38
N ARG A 264 -1.02 -14.27 2.15
CA ARG A 264 -2.21 -13.46 2.35
C ARG A 264 -2.73 -12.99 1.00
N PHE A 265 -3.98 -13.30 0.73
CA PHE A 265 -4.70 -12.84 -0.46
C PHE A 265 -5.60 -11.67 -0.06
N GLY A 266 -5.72 -10.67 -0.93
CA GLY A 266 -6.61 -9.54 -0.72
C GLY A 266 -7.37 -9.20 -2.00
N ALA A 267 -8.61 -8.76 -1.85
CA ALA A 267 -9.41 -8.17 -2.93
C ALA A 267 -9.96 -6.84 -2.42
N ASN A 268 -9.84 -5.79 -3.22
CA ASN A 268 -10.11 -4.42 -2.79
C ASN A 268 -10.93 -3.63 -3.81
N PHE A 269 -11.69 -2.66 -3.30
CA PHE A 269 -12.55 -1.77 -4.05
C PHE A 269 -12.45 -0.36 -3.47
N VAL A 270 -12.34 0.63 -4.34
CA VAL A 270 -12.31 2.05 -3.95
C VAL A 270 -13.25 2.85 -4.83
N TYR A 271 -13.97 3.76 -4.20
CA TYR A 271 -14.67 4.86 -4.83
C TYR A 271 -14.08 6.19 -4.32
N SER A 272 -13.82 7.12 -5.22
CA SER A 272 -13.41 8.48 -4.84
C SER A 272 -13.90 9.53 -5.82
N ASN A 273 -13.84 10.79 -5.42
CA ASN A 273 -14.19 11.93 -6.27
C ASN A 273 -12.99 12.86 -6.56
N PHE A 274 -11.77 12.34 -6.64
CA PHE A 274 -10.56 13.14 -6.89
C PHE A 274 -10.70 14.03 -8.13
N LEU A 275 -10.26 15.29 -8.00
CA LEU A 275 -10.39 16.33 -9.04
C LEU A 275 -11.82 16.47 -9.57
N GLU A 276 -12.82 16.32 -8.69
CA GLU A 276 -14.25 16.38 -9.03
C GLU A 276 -14.74 15.30 -10.01
N ARG A 277 -13.92 14.27 -10.26
CA ARG A 277 -14.23 13.14 -11.16
C ARG A 277 -14.56 11.89 -10.39
N LYS A 278 -15.55 11.12 -10.85
CA LYS A 278 -15.89 9.84 -10.20
C LYS A 278 -14.86 8.80 -10.59
N ASN A 279 -14.15 8.28 -9.59
CA ASN A 279 -13.16 7.24 -9.76
C ASN A 279 -13.67 5.93 -9.15
N LEU A 280 -13.58 4.86 -9.93
CA LEU A 280 -13.90 3.51 -9.51
C LEU A 280 -12.67 2.63 -9.70
N GLN A 281 -12.24 1.94 -8.65
CA GLN A 281 -11.06 1.10 -8.66
C GLN A 281 -11.35 -0.28 -8.08
N PHE A 282 -10.74 -1.29 -8.70
CA PHE A 282 -10.72 -2.66 -8.20
C PHE A 282 -9.27 -3.15 -8.16
N GLY A 283 -8.94 -3.96 -7.16
CA GLY A 283 -7.60 -4.52 -7.03
C GLY A 283 -7.57 -5.87 -6.35
N ALA A 284 -6.50 -6.61 -6.60
CA ALA A 284 -6.16 -7.85 -5.94
C ALA A 284 -4.72 -7.77 -5.41
N SER A 285 -4.46 -8.38 -4.26
CA SER A 285 -3.13 -8.40 -3.66
C SER A 285 -2.73 -9.78 -3.18
N LEU A 286 -1.43 -10.04 -3.22
CA LEU A 286 -0.77 -11.21 -2.68
C LEU A 286 0.40 -10.76 -1.82
N GLN A 287 0.40 -11.13 -0.55
CA GLN A 287 1.56 -11.02 0.33
C GLN A 287 2.08 -12.43 0.59
N TRP A 288 3.35 -12.66 0.30
CA TRP A 288 3.99 -13.96 0.43
C TRP A 288 5.20 -13.87 1.37
N PHE A 289 5.32 -14.83 2.27
CA PHE A 289 6.43 -14.95 3.22
C PHE A 289 7.19 -16.25 2.92
N PRO A 290 8.15 -16.26 1.96
CA PRO A 290 8.83 -17.48 1.53
C PRO A 290 9.52 -18.25 2.66
N LYS A 291 10.07 -17.54 3.64
CA LYS A 291 10.73 -18.12 4.83
C LYS A 291 9.75 -18.44 5.97
N GLY A 292 8.44 -18.27 5.75
CA GLY A 292 7.43 -18.50 6.78
C GLY A 292 7.45 -17.49 7.94
N ASN A 293 8.24 -16.42 7.81
CA ASN A 293 8.39 -15.35 8.77
C ASN A 293 8.66 -14.04 8.03
N LEU A 294 8.82 -12.96 8.79
CA LEU A 294 9.04 -11.65 8.19
C LEU A 294 10.44 -11.46 7.58
N ASN A 295 11.42 -12.36 7.79
CA ASN A 295 12.80 -12.14 7.33
C ASN A 295 12.96 -12.05 5.81
N LEU A 296 11.96 -12.53 5.07
CA LEU A 296 11.83 -12.29 3.64
C LEU A 296 10.36 -12.28 3.30
N TYR A 297 9.91 -11.25 2.58
CA TYR A 297 8.53 -11.13 2.16
C TYR A 297 8.43 -10.41 0.82
N SER A 298 7.34 -10.70 0.11
CA SER A 298 6.98 -10.09 -1.17
C SER A 298 5.54 -9.64 -1.10
N ILE A 299 5.23 -8.47 -1.65
CA ILE A 299 3.88 -7.95 -1.79
C ILE A 299 3.69 -7.59 -3.26
N THR A 300 2.66 -8.18 -3.87
CA THR A 300 2.21 -7.85 -5.22
C THR A 300 0.79 -7.33 -5.12
N GLU A 301 0.51 -6.21 -5.78
CA GLU A 301 -0.85 -5.70 -5.95
C GLU A 301 -1.06 -5.37 -7.42
N ILE A 302 -2.20 -5.79 -7.96
CA ILE A 302 -2.63 -5.50 -9.32
C ILE A 302 -3.97 -4.83 -9.19
N SER A 303 -4.09 -3.63 -9.72
CA SER A 303 -5.28 -2.82 -9.64
C SER A 303 -5.61 -2.23 -11.00
N ALA A 304 -6.88 -1.91 -11.21
CA ALA A 304 -7.33 -1.18 -12.38
C ALA A 304 -8.40 -0.18 -11.94
N PHE A 305 -8.35 1.02 -12.50
CA PHE A 305 -9.33 2.06 -12.17
C PHE A 305 -9.76 2.84 -13.40
N LYS A 306 -10.93 3.46 -13.28
CA LYS A 306 -11.54 4.30 -14.30
C LYS A 306 -11.96 5.63 -13.68
N SER A 307 -11.67 6.74 -14.37
CA SER A 307 -12.13 8.09 -14.02
C SER A 307 -13.17 8.51 -15.06
N ASP A 308 -14.44 8.67 -14.67
CA ASP A 308 -15.55 9.01 -15.57
C ASP A 308 -15.57 8.22 -16.90
N ASN A 309 -15.30 8.89 -18.03
CA ASN A 309 -15.30 8.33 -19.38
C ASN A 309 -13.92 7.87 -19.86
N ASP A 310 -12.88 7.94 -19.03
CA ASP A 310 -11.54 7.50 -19.39
C ASP A 310 -11.48 5.99 -19.67
N MET A 311 -10.45 5.58 -20.42
CA MET A 311 -10.09 4.17 -20.51
C MET A 311 -9.66 3.60 -19.16
N LEU A 312 -9.83 2.29 -18.99
CA LEU A 312 -9.36 1.57 -17.81
C LEU A 312 -7.83 1.65 -17.69
N LYS A 313 -7.34 2.08 -16.53
CA LYS A 313 -5.91 2.28 -16.26
C LYS A 313 -5.39 1.17 -15.34
N PRO A 314 -4.54 0.25 -15.81
CA PRO A 314 -3.92 -0.76 -14.96
C PRO A 314 -2.75 -0.18 -14.15
N VAL A 315 -2.58 -0.68 -12.94
CA VAL A 315 -1.48 -0.36 -12.03
C VAL A 315 -0.96 -1.64 -11.40
N ILE A 316 0.35 -1.83 -11.42
CA ILE A 316 1.02 -2.96 -10.75
C ILE A 316 1.97 -2.40 -9.71
N TYR A 317 1.85 -2.90 -8.49
CA TYR A 317 2.78 -2.62 -7.40
C TYR A 317 3.47 -3.92 -6.98
N GLN A 318 4.79 -3.86 -6.86
CA GLN A 318 5.61 -4.96 -6.36
C GLN A 318 6.56 -4.41 -5.29
N LYS A 319 6.62 -5.07 -4.14
CA LYS A 319 7.60 -4.80 -3.08
C LYS A 319 8.22 -6.09 -2.60
N VAL A 320 9.54 -6.08 -2.42
CA VAL A 320 10.28 -7.15 -1.77
C VAL A 320 11.03 -6.56 -0.60
N GLY A 321 10.91 -7.18 0.56
CA GLY A 321 11.58 -6.75 1.78
C GLY A 321 12.19 -7.92 2.52
N GLY A 322 13.28 -7.66 3.23
CA GLY A 322 13.96 -8.71 3.96
C GLY A 322 14.97 -8.19 4.97
N LYS A 323 15.29 -9.07 5.91
CA LYS A 323 16.30 -8.85 6.92
C LYS A 323 17.67 -9.12 6.29
N ILE A 324 18.54 -8.11 6.28
CA ILE A 324 19.91 -8.26 5.77
C ILE A 324 20.82 -8.76 6.90
N TYR A 325 20.82 -8.04 8.03
CA TYR A 325 21.74 -8.33 9.13
C TYR A 325 21.17 -7.81 10.45
N ASN A 326 20.98 -8.70 11.44
CA ASN A 326 20.54 -8.39 12.81
C ASN A 326 19.43 -7.31 12.95
N LYS A 327 19.79 -6.03 13.05
CA LYS A 327 18.86 -4.89 13.23
C LYS A 327 18.52 -4.17 11.92
N LEU A 328 19.11 -4.60 10.80
CA LEU A 328 19.05 -3.94 9.51
C LEU A 328 18.17 -4.71 8.52
N TRP A 329 17.29 -3.97 7.87
CA TRP A 329 16.32 -4.43 6.91
C TRP A 329 16.38 -3.57 5.66
N LEU A 330 16.09 -4.17 4.52
CA LEU A 330 16.01 -3.47 3.24
C LEU A 330 14.70 -3.85 2.55
N GLU A 331 14.06 -2.85 1.96
CA GLU A 331 12.89 -2.99 1.11
C GLU A 331 13.17 -2.30 -0.23
N GLY A 332 12.76 -2.95 -1.32
CA GLY A 332 12.70 -2.38 -2.65
C GLY A 332 11.28 -2.48 -3.18
N SER A 333 10.80 -1.44 -3.86
CA SER A 333 9.48 -1.42 -4.44
C SER A 333 9.45 -0.76 -5.81
N VAL A 334 8.50 -1.18 -6.64
CA VAL A 334 8.19 -0.55 -7.92
C VAL A 334 6.67 -0.44 -8.08
N ILE A 335 6.22 0.69 -8.61
CA ILE A 335 4.87 0.88 -9.14
C ILE A 335 5.01 1.14 -10.63
N ILE A 336 4.22 0.45 -11.45
CA ILE A 336 4.16 0.63 -12.91
C ILE A 336 2.71 0.96 -13.27
N GLY A 337 2.53 2.01 -14.08
CA GLY A 337 1.23 2.48 -14.52
C GLY A 337 0.85 3.84 -13.92
N ASN A 338 -0.22 4.43 -14.47
CA ASN A 338 -0.67 5.76 -14.11
C ASN A 338 -1.37 5.76 -12.76
N VAL A 339 -0.68 6.21 -11.70
CA VAL A 339 -1.27 6.39 -10.37
C VAL A 339 -1.86 7.77 -10.11
N GLN A 340 -2.12 8.57 -11.15
CA GLN A 340 -2.88 9.80 -11.00
C GLN A 340 -4.30 9.46 -10.49
N ASN A 341 -4.70 10.05 -9.37
CA ASN A 341 -6.00 9.85 -8.73
C ASN A 341 -6.25 8.38 -8.29
N PHE A 342 -5.19 7.70 -7.84
CA PHE A 342 -5.21 6.30 -7.45
C PHE A 342 -5.07 6.12 -5.93
N THR A 343 -5.71 5.09 -5.37
CA THR A 343 -5.57 4.74 -3.94
C THR A 343 -5.00 3.35 -3.78
N MET A 344 -3.88 3.23 -3.08
CA MET A 344 -3.31 1.94 -2.68
C MET A 344 -3.79 1.54 -1.27
N LEU A 345 -4.94 0.85 -1.20
CA LEU A 345 -5.58 0.47 0.07
C LEU A 345 -4.68 -0.39 0.97
N SER A 346 -3.91 -1.29 0.38
CA SER A 346 -3.00 -2.18 1.12
C SER A 346 -2.01 -1.39 1.99
N SER A 347 -1.59 -0.23 1.49
CA SER A 347 -0.58 0.64 2.10
C SER A 347 -1.15 1.91 2.73
N ASN A 348 -2.48 2.11 2.67
CA ASN A 348 -3.17 3.31 3.15
C ASN A 348 -2.62 4.62 2.55
N TYR A 349 -2.26 4.57 1.26
CA TYR A 349 -1.65 5.67 0.54
C TYR A 349 -2.55 6.10 -0.63
N THR A 350 -2.68 7.40 -0.82
CA THR A 350 -3.49 7.96 -1.90
C THR A 350 -2.63 8.90 -2.73
N PHE A 351 -2.69 8.72 -4.04
CA PHE A 351 -2.00 9.53 -5.04
C PHE A 351 -3.02 10.46 -5.69
N GLU A 352 -2.96 11.73 -5.34
CA GLU A 352 -3.74 12.79 -5.98
C GLU A 352 -2.74 13.80 -6.52
N THR A 353 -2.19 13.46 -7.69
CA THR A 353 -1.15 14.22 -8.39
C THR A 353 -1.75 14.93 -9.60
N SER A 354 -1.17 16.07 -9.98
CA SER A 354 -1.54 16.76 -11.23
C SER A 354 -0.94 16.10 -12.48
N TYR A 355 0.07 15.24 -12.31
CA TYR A 355 0.79 14.57 -13.39
C TYR A 355 0.52 13.07 -13.43
N LYS A 356 0.79 12.47 -14.61
CA LYS A 356 0.72 11.03 -14.82
C LYS A 356 2.03 10.39 -14.41
N THR A 357 1.98 9.39 -13.55
CA THR A 357 3.17 8.58 -13.22
C THR A 357 3.32 7.46 -14.26
N LYS A 358 4.51 7.27 -14.82
CA LYS A 358 4.85 6.10 -15.64
C LYS A 358 5.31 4.95 -14.78
N ALA A 359 6.28 5.24 -13.90
CA ALA A 359 6.81 4.30 -12.95
C ALA A 359 7.37 5.02 -11.71
N LEU A 360 7.37 4.34 -10.58
CA LEU A 360 7.92 4.83 -9.32
C LEU A 360 8.74 3.71 -8.70
N PHE A 361 10.02 3.97 -8.47
CA PHE A 361 10.96 3.07 -7.83
C PHE A 361 11.25 3.57 -6.42
N GLY A 362 11.27 2.68 -5.44
CA GLY A 362 11.53 3.02 -4.05
C GLY A 362 12.53 2.05 -3.45
N GLY A 363 13.47 2.57 -2.67
CA GLY A 363 14.30 1.81 -1.76
C GLY A 363 14.04 2.27 -0.33
N ARG A 364 14.15 1.38 0.65
CA ARG A 364 14.02 1.74 2.06
C ARG A 364 14.95 0.90 2.91
N LEU A 365 15.83 1.56 3.63
CA LEU A 365 16.64 0.98 4.70
C LEU A 365 15.91 1.19 6.03
N ILE A 366 15.76 0.14 6.84
CA ILE A 366 15.15 0.21 8.16
C ILE A 366 16.15 -0.29 9.19
N TYR A 367 16.41 0.53 10.20
CA TYR A 367 17.27 0.19 11.34
C TYR A 367 16.43 0.07 12.62
N VAL A 368 16.42 -1.11 13.21
CA VAL A 368 15.70 -1.43 14.45
C VAL A 368 16.62 -1.13 15.64
N LEU A 369 16.55 0.08 16.18
CA LEU A 369 17.39 0.49 17.32
C LEU A 369 17.15 -0.43 18.53
N ASN A 370 15.87 -0.63 18.87
CA ASN A 370 15.40 -1.51 19.94
C ASN A 370 13.99 -2.04 19.57
N PRO A 371 13.36 -2.92 20.37
CA PRO A 371 12.02 -3.46 20.05
C PRO A 371 10.96 -2.38 19.79
N SER A 372 11.07 -1.23 20.46
CA SER A 372 10.14 -0.10 20.40
C SER A 372 10.45 0.92 19.31
N ILE A 373 11.70 1.11 18.89
CA ILE A 373 12.07 2.22 17.99
C ILE A 373 12.75 1.69 16.73
N ASN A 374 12.20 2.10 15.58
CA ASN A 374 12.81 1.91 14.26
C ASN A 374 13.06 3.27 13.60
N PHE A 375 14.18 3.38 12.89
CA PHE A 375 14.45 4.45 11.94
C PHE A 375 14.34 3.91 10.53
N TYR A 376 13.94 4.75 9.58
CA TYR A 376 14.01 4.39 8.18
C TYR A 376 14.38 5.58 7.31
N VAL A 377 15.06 5.28 6.20
CA VAL A 377 15.44 6.25 5.17
C VAL A 377 15.52 5.54 3.82
N GLY A 378 15.23 6.23 2.74
CA GLY A 378 15.16 5.60 1.44
C GLY A 378 15.02 6.59 0.28
N PRO A 379 15.65 6.31 -0.87
CA PRO A 379 15.42 7.06 -2.09
C PRO A 379 14.11 6.62 -2.76
N GLN A 380 13.51 7.53 -3.51
CA GLN A 380 12.42 7.26 -4.42
C GLN A 380 12.68 7.99 -5.74
N TYR A 381 12.57 7.27 -6.85
CA TYR A 381 12.71 7.82 -8.19
C TYR A 381 11.39 7.70 -8.92
N ILE A 382 10.87 8.81 -9.45
CA ILE A 382 9.57 8.88 -10.10
C ILE A 382 9.79 9.28 -11.55
N LEU A 383 9.29 8.45 -12.47
CA LEU A 383 9.17 8.78 -13.88
C LEU A 383 7.74 9.27 -14.12
N SER A 384 7.64 10.49 -14.62
CA SER A 384 6.38 11.20 -14.79
C SER A 384 6.23 11.74 -16.20
N THR A 385 4.99 11.96 -16.60
CA THR A 385 4.62 12.62 -17.84
C THR A 385 3.57 13.67 -17.49
N MET A 386 3.80 14.89 -17.93
CA MET A 386 2.80 15.95 -17.88
C MET A 386 2.07 16.03 -19.21
N GLU A 387 0.83 16.49 -19.17
CA GLU A 387 0.10 16.83 -20.38
C GLU A 387 0.30 18.32 -20.66
N GLN A 388 0.67 18.64 -21.89
CA GLN A 388 0.58 19.99 -22.41
C GLN A 388 -0.78 20.10 -23.12
N TYR A 389 -1.66 20.88 -22.53
CA TYR A 389 -2.94 21.21 -23.14
C TYR A 389 -2.69 22.21 -24.27
N GLN A 390 -3.24 21.97 -25.46
CA GLN A 390 -3.12 22.87 -26.60
C GLN A 390 -4.45 22.99 -27.34
N ASP A 391 -4.87 24.22 -27.64
CA ASP A 391 -6.12 24.53 -28.34
C ASP A 391 -5.91 24.97 -29.78
N ILE A 392 -6.74 24.43 -30.67
CA ILE A 392 -6.90 24.85 -32.07
C ILE A 392 -7.96 25.96 -32.10
N PRO A 393 -7.83 27.01 -32.92
CA PRO A 393 -8.92 27.98 -33.05
C PRO A 393 -10.18 27.26 -33.55
N GLU A 394 -11.34 27.49 -32.91
CA GLU A 394 -12.62 27.12 -33.54
C GLU A 394 -12.70 27.90 -34.86
N GLU A 395 -12.65 27.22 -36.01
CA GLU A 395 -13.26 27.78 -37.21
C GLU A 395 -14.74 28.00 -36.87
N GLU A 396 -15.20 29.24 -36.95
CA GLU A 396 -16.60 29.59 -36.79
C GLU A 396 -17.45 28.83 -37.82
N GLU A 397 -17.89 27.60 -37.50
CA GLU A 397 -19.08 27.08 -38.15
C GLU A 397 -20.26 27.91 -37.65
N SER A 398 -20.65 28.88 -38.47
CA SER A 398 -21.85 29.68 -38.36
C SER A 398 -23.10 28.80 -38.41
N ASN A 399 -23.40 28.10 -37.32
CA ASN A 399 -24.71 27.48 -37.13
C ASN A 399 -25.24 27.89 -35.76
N GLY A 400 -26.15 28.86 -35.81
CA GLY A 400 -26.83 29.44 -34.66
C GLY A 400 -27.53 28.36 -33.83
N GLY A 401 -27.08 28.22 -32.60
CA GLY A 401 -27.69 27.35 -31.61
C GLY A 401 -27.22 27.76 -30.22
N GLN A 402 -28.01 28.63 -29.58
CA GLN A 402 -27.86 28.97 -28.17
C GLN A 402 -28.12 27.73 -27.31
N ASN A 403 -27.06 27.00 -26.97
CA ASN A 403 -26.94 26.12 -25.81
C ASN A 403 -25.49 25.62 -25.76
N ARG A 404 -24.60 26.36 -25.11
CA ARG A 404 -23.23 25.91 -24.81
C ARG A 404 -22.93 26.13 -23.33
N GLY A 405 -23.37 25.19 -22.51
CA GLY A 405 -22.79 24.96 -21.19
C GLY A 405 -21.66 23.93 -21.33
N ARG A 406 -20.47 24.29 -20.82
CA ARG A 406 -19.33 23.47 -20.33
C ARG A 406 -18.83 22.20 -21.08
N ASP A 407 -19.45 21.78 -22.18
CA ASP A 407 -19.17 20.49 -22.83
C ASP A 407 -18.43 20.60 -24.18
N ARG A 408 -17.54 21.58 -24.37
CA ARG A 408 -16.79 21.71 -25.64
C ARG A 408 -15.32 22.06 -25.47
N VAL A 409 -14.51 21.02 -25.22
CA VAL A 409 -13.12 20.90 -25.71
C VAL A 409 -12.85 19.41 -25.91
N ASN A 410 -13.00 18.89 -27.13
CA ASN A 410 -12.81 17.46 -27.43
C ASN A 410 -11.77 17.21 -28.53
N ASN A 411 -10.94 18.21 -28.88
CA ASN A 411 -9.93 18.08 -29.93
C ASN A 411 -8.56 18.66 -29.50
N SER A 412 -8.16 18.40 -28.25
CA SER A 412 -6.81 18.70 -27.77
C SER A 412 -5.88 17.51 -28.08
N ASN A 413 -4.95 17.69 -29.03
CA ASN A 413 -3.79 16.80 -29.10
C ASN A 413 -2.88 17.20 -27.94
N ASN A 414 -2.86 16.41 -26.87
CA ASN A 414 -1.99 16.67 -25.74
C ASN A 414 -0.57 16.19 -26.08
N ASN A 415 0.37 17.12 -26.23
CA ASN A 415 1.79 16.77 -26.24
C ASN A 415 2.18 16.25 -24.85
N LEU A 416 2.96 15.18 -24.82
CA LEU A 416 3.39 14.52 -23.59
C LEU A 416 4.85 14.85 -23.34
N ILE A 417 5.13 15.52 -22.21
CA ILE A 417 6.49 15.89 -21.82
C ILE A 417 6.92 15.01 -20.65
N ASP A 418 8.02 14.29 -20.84
CA ASP A 418 8.57 13.39 -19.84
C ASP A 418 9.55 14.08 -18.91
N TYR A 419 9.45 13.76 -17.63
CA TYR A 419 10.34 14.31 -16.61
C TYR A 419 10.47 13.35 -15.43
N SER A 420 11.41 13.63 -14.53
CA SER A 420 11.67 12.74 -13.40
C SER A 420 11.99 13.46 -12.11
N HIS A 421 11.54 12.88 -11.00
CA HIS A 421 11.83 13.34 -9.64
C HIS A 421 12.70 12.34 -8.89
N PHE A 422 13.48 12.88 -7.98
CA PHE A 422 14.12 12.10 -6.93
C PHE A 422 13.76 12.66 -5.57
N ASN A 423 13.28 11.77 -4.72
CA ASN A 423 12.92 12.08 -3.36
C ASN A 423 13.77 11.27 -2.40
N ILE A 424 14.04 11.85 -1.24
CA ILE A 424 14.53 11.18 -0.06
C ILE A 424 13.39 11.16 0.95
N ALA A 425 12.97 9.96 1.33
CA ALA A 425 11.97 9.74 2.36
C ALA A 425 12.63 9.14 3.59
N GLY A 426 12.21 9.57 4.78
CA GLY A 426 12.71 9.01 6.03
C GLY A 426 11.77 9.25 7.19
N GLY A 427 12.09 8.66 8.34
CA GLY A 427 11.28 8.84 9.52
C GLY A 427 11.58 7.88 10.66
N ILE A 428 10.71 7.95 11.66
CA ILE A 428 10.80 7.20 12.91
C ILE A 428 9.48 6.46 13.13
N GLN A 429 9.57 5.22 13.59
CA GLN A 429 8.44 4.46 14.10
C GLN A 429 8.68 4.13 15.56
N TRP A 430 7.73 4.47 16.41
CA TRP A 430 7.70 4.09 17.81
C TRP A 430 6.58 3.08 18.06
N LYS A 431 6.88 1.95 18.69
CA LYS A 431 5.99 0.85 19.04
C LYS A 431 5.83 0.80 20.56
N PHE A 432 4.59 0.64 21.00
CA PHE A 432 4.21 0.54 22.41
C PHE A 432 3.18 -0.56 22.61
#